data_AF-A0A7S2IWU9-F1
#
_entry.id   AF-A0A7S2IWU9-F1
#
_cell.length_a   1.000
_cell.length_b   1.000
_cell.length_c   1.000
_cell.angle_alpha   90.00
_cell.angle_beta   90.00
_cell.angle_gamma   90.00
#
_symmetry.space_group_name_H-M   'P 1'
#
loop_
_entity.id
_entity.type
_entity.pdbx_description
1 polymer ?
#
loop_
_entity_poly.entity_id
_entity_poly.type
_entity_poly.pdbx_seq_one_letter_code
_entity_poly.pdbx_strand_id
1 'polypeptide(L)'
;GFAAIAAGGSMQHMEPFCTSPGLSLLPVIITIAVLALLFQGSRILRYKVRESARLQGQELHRAAMLNEAVSEGEKDIMALATSFLIVQVVRYATTGLLADEEGIEEEVRLHEVLTWKQPALSWCIGGVFVVISVVCSAVRGMVCKGDDAEEESLAELITDIVVNASAMASAWCMFAGARWAWTLQPLFSINVLSIDGRILLALTLSFTCFCVVYVLDQIDDALRAQAGPSRSSGRMIASIVNAVSVLVGFAWEHSFDGAVTAVASLNTESPKLTKFVLGVCVFVVLLRPWRKYILKRSMQLDQLKAQRDMAMQSKAAMGQVYTFGDYAPASPSGGSPRTPIVRET
;
A
#
# COMPACT_ATOMS: atom_id res chain seq x y z
N GLY A 1 -5.51 3.78 -9.12
CA GLY A 1 -5.00 4.49 -7.93
C GLY A 1 -4.72 5.94 -8.28
N PHE A 2 -3.52 6.23 -8.78
CA PHE A 2 -3.06 7.58 -9.11
C PHE A 2 -4.00 8.41 -9.99
N ALA A 3 -4.59 7.82 -11.03
CA ALA A 3 -5.57 8.54 -11.86
C ALA A 3 -6.80 9.02 -11.06
N ALA A 4 -7.24 8.25 -10.07
CA ALA A 4 -8.34 8.63 -9.19
C ALA A 4 -7.89 9.68 -8.15
N ILE A 5 -6.65 9.61 -7.67
CA ILE A 5 -6.04 10.65 -6.85
C ILE A 5 -5.97 11.97 -7.63
N ALA A 6 -5.43 11.96 -8.84
CA ALA A 6 -5.33 13.14 -9.69
C ALA A 6 -6.72 13.71 -9.98
N ALA A 7 -7.66 12.90 -10.48
CA ALA A 7 -9.01 13.36 -10.77
C ALA A 7 -9.74 13.92 -9.54
N GLY A 8 -9.66 13.22 -8.39
CA GLY A 8 -10.26 13.68 -7.14
C GLY A 8 -9.59 14.93 -6.58
N GLY A 9 -8.26 15.00 -6.66
CA GLY A 9 -7.44 16.12 -6.21
C GLY A 9 -7.68 17.37 -7.05
N SER A 10 -7.68 17.27 -8.38
CA SER A 10 -8.03 18.39 -9.25
C SER A 10 -9.47 18.86 -8.98
N MET A 11 -10.41 17.94 -8.71
CA MET A 11 -11.78 18.28 -8.35
C MET A 11 -11.86 19.01 -6.99
N GLN A 12 -11.01 18.68 -6.00
CA GLN A 12 -10.91 19.44 -4.74
C GLN A 12 -10.50 20.90 -4.94
N HIS A 13 -9.76 21.21 -6.00
CA HIS A 13 -9.33 22.58 -6.33
C HIS A 13 -10.37 23.40 -7.11
N MET A 14 -11.42 22.76 -7.64
CA MET A 14 -12.48 23.45 -8.38
C MET A 14 -13.46 24.16 -7.43
N GLU A 15 -14.00 25.30 -7.83
CA GLU A 15 -15.13 25.91 -7.14
C GLU A 15 -16.40 25.06 -7.37
N PRO A 16 -17.25 24.86 -6.34
CA PRO A 16 -17.20 25.43 -4.99
C PRO A 16 -16.41 24.58 -3.97
N PHE A 17 -15.80 23.47 -4.37
CA PHE A 17 -15.20 22.48 -3.46
C PHE A 17 -14.00 23.01 -2.67
N CYS A 18 -13.21 23.91 -3.25
CA CYS A 18 -12.05 24.52 -2.60
C CYS A 18 -12.37 25.63 -1.58
N THR A 19 -13.65 25.99 -1.39
CA THR A 19 -14.05 27.13 -0.54
C THR A 19 -14.08 26.80 0.96
N SER A 20 -14.26 25.52 1.33
CA SER A 20 -14.21 25.08 2.72
C SER A 20 -13.78 23.62 2.82
N PRO A 21 -13.15 23.21 3.93
CA PRO A 21 -12.75 21.81 4.13
C PRO A 21 -13.95 20.84 4.06
N GLY A 22 -15.13 21.25 4.53
CA GLY A 22 -16.34 20.45 4.45
C GLY A 22 -16.80 20.19 3.02
N LEU A 23 -16.72 21.20 2.14
CA LEU A 23 -17.06 21.05 0.72
C LEU A 23 -16.01 20.23 -0.05
N SER A 24 -14.75 20.29 0.37
CA SER A 24 -13.66 19.47 -0.18
C SER A 24 -13.81 17.95 0.10
N LEU A 25 -14.70 17.57 1.02
CA LEU A 25 -15.08 16.16 1.24
C LEU A 25 -15.98 15.60 0.12
N LEU A 26 -16.75 16.45 -0.59
CA LEU A 26 -17.64 16.00 -1.67
C LEU A 26 -16.87 15.32 -2.83
N PRO A 27 -15.75 15.87 -3.32
CA PRO A 27 -14.86 15.20 -4.27
C PRO A 27 -14.44 13.77 -3.86
N VAL A 28 -14.22 13.53 -2.56
CA VAL A 28 -13.88 12.20 -2.03
C VAL A 28 -15.03 11.22 -2.26
N ILE A 29 -16.25 11.62 -1.87
CA ILE A 29 -17.46 10.79 -2.01
C ILE A 29 -17.74 10.51 -3.50
N ILE A 30 -17.62 11.53 -4.35
CA ILE A 30 -17.80 11.40 -5.81
C ILE A 30 -16.78 10.40 -6.38
N THR A 31 -15.50 10.51 -5.98
CA THR A 31 -14.44 9.61 -6.45
C THR A 31 -14.69 8.16 -6.03
N ILE A 32 -15.10 7.94 -4.77
CA ILE A 32 -15.47 6.60 -4.27
C ILE A 32 -16.65 6.04 -5.07
N ALA A 33 -17.70 6.83 -5.30
CA ALA A 33 -18.87 6.40 -6.05
C ALA A 33 -18.52 6.02 -7.51
N VAL A 34 -17.70 6.82 -8.18
CA VAL A 34 -17.23 6.53 -9.54
C VAL A 34 -16.40 5.25 -9.58
N LEU A 35 -15.46 5.07 -8.64
CA LEU A 35 -14.67 3.83 -8.55
C LEU A 35 -15.55 2.61 -8.28
N ALA A 36 -16.53 2.72 -7.38
CA ALA A 36 -17.46 1.63 -7.08
C ALA A 36 -18.27 1.23 -8.32
N LEU A 37 -18.76 2.20 -9.10
CA LEU A 37 -19.46 1.94 -10.36
C LEU A 37 -18.56 1.27 -11.40
N LEU A 38 -17.32 1.75 -11.57
CA LEU A 38 -16.35 1.13 -12.48
C LEU A 38 -16.04 -0.31 -12.09
N PHE A 39 -15.85 -0.58 -10.79
CA PHE A 39 -15.57 -1.93 -10.29
C PHE A 39 -16.78 -2.84 -10.35
N GLN A 40 -18.00 -2.32 -10.15
CA GLN A 40 -19.22 -3.07 -10.40
C GLN A 40 -19.33 -3.49 -11.88
N GLY A 41 -19.04 -2.58 -12.81
CA GLY A 41 -18.96 -2.91 -14.24
C GLY A 41 -17.91 -3.97 -14.54
N SER A 42 -16.72 -3.83 -13.95
CA SER A 42 -15.61 -4.79 -14.04
C SER A 42 -16.02 -6.19 -13.52
N ARG A 43 -16.72 -6.26 -12.38
CA ARG A 43 -17.26 -7.51 -11.81
C ARG A 43 -18.27 -8.18 -12.74
N ILE A 44 -19.21 -7.42 -13.31
CA ILE A 44 -20.21 -7.94 -14.26
C ILE A 44 -19.51 -8.53 -15.50
N LEU A 45 -18.50 -7.84 -16.03
CA LEU A 45 -17.72 -8.33 -17.17
C LEU A 45 -16.99 -9.63 -16.84
N ARG A 46 -16.29 -9.68 -15.70
CA ARG A 46 -15.57 -10.88 -15.23
C ARG A 46 -16.52 -12.06 -15.01
N TYR A 47 -17.70 -11.82 -14.45
CA TYR A 47 -18.72 -12.85 -14.26
C TYR A 47 -19.16 -13.47 -15.59
N LYS A 48 -19.49 -12.64 -16.59
CA LYS A 48 -19.89 -13.12 -17.93
C LYS A 48 -18.79 -13.91 -18.64
N VAL A 49 -17.54 -13.45 -18.53
CA VAL A 49 -16.38 -14.16 -19.10
C VAL A 49 -16.20 -15.53 -18.43
N ARG A 50 -16.33 -15.59 -17.10
CA ARG A 50 -16.22 -16.84 -16.33
C ARG A 50 -17.35 -17.82 -16.66
N GLU A 51 -18.57 -17.33 -16.78
CA GLU A 51 -19.72 -18.14 -17.17
C GLU A 51 -19.54 -18.73 -18.57
N SER A 52 -19.06 -17.93 -19.52
CA SER A 52 -18.75 -18.40 -20.88
C SER A 52 -17.67 -19.47 -20.91
N ALA A 53 -16.59 -19.30 -20.13
CA ALA A 53 -15.52 -20.30 -20.01
C ALA A 53 -16.01 -21.60 -19.36
N ARG A 54 -16.91 -21.51 -18.38
CA ARG A 54 -17.54 -22.67 -17.73
C ARG A 54 -18.36 -23.49 -18.72
N LEU A 55 -19.14 -22.83 -19.58
CA LEU A 55 -19.93 -23.50 -20.62
C LEU A 55 -19.06 -24.21 -21.66
N GLN A 56 -17.82 -23.74 -21.87
CA GLN A 56 -16.85 -24.35 -22.79
C GLN A 56 -16.01 -25.47 -22.14
N GLY A 57 -16.26 -25.81 -20.88
CA GLY A 57 -15.50 -26.84 -20.16
C GLY A 57 -14.02 -26.48 -19.92
N GLN A 58 -13.65 -25.20 -20.00
CA GLN A 58 -12.28 -24.76 -19.74
C GLN A 58 -11.96 -24.75 -18.25
N GLU A 59 -10.68 -25.01 -17.91
CA GLU A 59 -10.21 -24.97 -16.52
C GLU A 59 -10.44 -23.59 -15.89
N LEU A 60 -11.29 -23.55 -14.85
CA LEU A 60 -11.66 -22.35 -14.10
C LEU A 60 -10.54 -21.77 -13.23
N HIS A 61 -9.40 -22.47 -13.09
CA HIS A 61 -8.34 -22.08 -12.16
C HIS A 61 -7.69 -20.73 -12.53
N ARG A 62 -7.36 -20.51 -13.80
CA ARG A 62 -6.79 -19.22 -14.25
C ARG A 62 -7.78 -18.06 -14.10
N ALA A 63 -9.05 -18.31 -14.38
CA ALA A 63 -10.10 -17.31 -14.21
C ALA A 63 -10.32 -16.95 -12.73
N ALA A 64 -10.22 -17.93 -11.84
CA ALA A 64 -10.29 -17.71 -10.39
C ALA A 64 -9.12 -16.85 -9.89
N MET A 65 -7.87 -17.21 -10.25
CA MET A 65 -6.68 -16.43 -9.88
C MET A 65 -6.75 -14.99 -10.41
N LEU A 66 -7.21 -14.80 -11.66
CA LEU A 66 -7.39 -13.45 -12.22
C LEU A 66 -8.43 -12.66 -11.43
N ASN A 67 -9.56 -13.28 -11.06
CA ASN A 67 -10.60 -12.60 -10.31
C ASN A 67 -10.14 -12.18 -8.91
N GLU A 68 -9.39 -13.04 -8.23
CA GLU A 68 -8.78 -12.74 -6.93
C GLU A 68 -7.83 -11.56 -7.02
N ALA A 69 -6.84 -11.63 -7.94
CA ALA A 69 -5.85 -10.57 -8.12
C ALA A 69 -6.48 -9.23 -8.53
N VAL A 70 -7.50 -9.25 -9.40
CA VAL A 70 -8.21 -8.02 -9.79
C VAL A 70 -9.04 -7.50 -8.62
N SER A 71 -9.71 -8.36 -7.86
CA SER A 71 -10.50 -7.93 -6.71
C SER A 71 -9.64 -7.31 -5.61
N GLU A 72 -8.44 -7.85 -5.36
CA GLU A 72 -7.48 -7.27 -4.42
C GLU A 72 -6.98 -5.92 -4.93
N GLY A 73 -6.59 -5.84 -6.20
CA GLY A 73 -6.18 -4.59 -6.83
C GLY A 73 -7.26 -3.50 -6.81
N GLU A 74 -8.53 -3.88 -7.00
CA GLU A 74 -9.67 -2.96 -6.88
C GLU A 74 -9.79 -2.41 -5.44
N LYS A 75 -9.71 -3.27 -4.42
CA LYS A 75 -9.73 -2.85 -3.00
C LYS A 75 -8.57 -1.90 -2.67
N ASP A 76 -7.37 -2.21 -3.14
CA ASP A 76 -6.18 -1.38 -2.94
C ASP A 76 -6.30 -0.01 -3.62
N ILE A 77 -6.80 0.04 -4.86
CA ILE A 77 -7.03 1.30 -5.58
C ILE A 77 -8.02 2.19 -4.83
N MET A 78 -9.12 1.60 -4.34
CA MET A 78 -10.12 2.33 -3.55
C MET A 78 -9.54 2.84 -2.24
N ALA A 79 -8.84 1.99 -1.49
CA ALA A 79 -8.19 2.37 -0.24
C ALA A 79 -7.16 3.49 -0.45
N LEU A 80 -6.34 3.38 -1.49
CA LEU A 80 -5.30 4.34 -1.83
C LEU A 80 -5.88 5.72 -2.18
N ALA A 81 -6.86 5.77 -3.10
CA ALA A 81 -7.47 7.03 -3.50
C ALA A 81 -8.26 7.69 -2.36
N THR A 82 -9.04 6.89 -1.62
CA THR A 82 -9.86 7.38 -0.51
C THR A 82 -8.99 7.94 0.61
N SER A 83 -7.97 7.20 1.04
CA SER A 83 -7.09 7.61 2.12
C SER A 83 -6.33 8.90 1.79
N PHE A 84 -5.79 9.02 0.57
CA PHE A 84 -5.08 10.21 0.15
C PHE A 84 -5.99 11.44 0.14
N LEU A 85 -7.16 11.34 -0.50
CA LEU A 85 -8.09 12.48 -0.61
C LEU A 85 -8.68 12.88 0.75
N ILE A 86 -8.94 11.94 1.66
CA ILE A 86 -9.34 12.25 3.04
C ILE A 86 -8.24 13.04 3.75
N VAL A 87 -6.97 12.61 3.62
CA VAL A 87 -5.86 13.31 4.27
C VAL A 87 -5.63 14.70 3.68
N GLN A 88 -5.89 14.91 2.38
CA GLN A 88 -5.93 16.25 1.78
C GLN A 88 -6.97 17.16 2.45
N VAL A 89 -8.19 16.65 2.69
CA VAL A 89 -9.23 17.41 3.42
C VAL A 89 -8.79 17.72 4.84
N VAL A 90 -8.19 16.74 5.54
CA VAL A 90 -7.67 16.93 6.90
C VAL A 90 -6.59 18.01 6.92
N ARG A 91 -5.63 17.96 5.99
CA ARG A 91 -4.56 18.96 5.88
C ARG A 91 -5.11 20.35 5.58
N TYR A 92 -6.11 20.43 4.71
CA TYR A 92 -6.78 21.69 4.42
C TYR A 92 -7.51 22.22 5.66
N ALA A 93 -8.13 21.36 6.46
CA ALA A 93 -8.76 21.74 7.72
C ALA A 93 -7.74 22.21 8.78
N THR A 94 -6.53 21.66 8.81
CA THR A 94 -5.52 22.02 9.82
C THR A 94 -4.68 23.25 9.44
N THR A 95 -4.39 23.43 8.15
CA THR A 95 -3.53 24.53 7.66
C THR A 95 -4.31 25.67 7.03
N GLY A 96 -5.55 25.45 6.59
CA GLY A 96 -6.28 26.41 5.75
C GLY A 96 -5.72 26.53 4.33
N LEU A 97 -4.74 25.70 3.95
CA LEU A 97 -4.17 25.64 2.61
C LEU A 97 -4.50 24.29 1.98
N LEU A 98 -5.09 24.32 0.79
CA LEU A 98 -5.32 23.10 0.02
C LEU A 98 -4.02 22.75 -0.70
N ALA A 99 -3.48 21.57 -0.40
CA ALA A 99 -2.32 21.04 -1.11
C ALA A 99 -2.70 20.64 -2.54
N ASP A 100 -1.74 20.70 -3.46
CA ASP A 100 -1.96 20.38 -4.87
C ASP A 100 -2.34 18.90 -5.10
N GLU A 101 -2.56 18.52 -6.35
CA GLU A 101 -2.92 17.15 -6.74
C GLU A 101 -1.86 16.08 -6.39
N GLU A 102 -0.61 16.49 -6.16
CA GLU A 102 0.48 15.64 -5.67
C GLU A 102 0.61 15.68 -4.13
N GLY A 103 -0.22 16.47 -3.45
CA GLY A 103 -0.14 16.66 -2.00
C GLY A 103 1.02 17.58 -1.59
N ILE A 104 1.55 18.39 -2.49
CA ILE A 104 2.58 19.39 -2.23
C ILE A 104 1.91 20.74 -1.90
N GLU A 105 2.38 21.38 -0.83
CA GLU A 105 1.99 22.75 -0.46
C GLU A 105 3.08 23.74 -0.89
N GLU A 106 2.65 24.96 -1.24
CA GLU A 106 3.56 26.04 -1.61
C GLU A 106 4.40 26.50 -0.40
N GLU A 107 5.72 26.48 -0.54
CA GLU A 107 6.67 26.69 0.56
C GLU A 107 6.50 28.02 1.30
N VAL A 108 6.27 29.09 0.53
CA VAL A 108 6.20 30.46 1.06
C VAL A 108 5.02 30.56 2.02
N ARG A 109 3.84 30.08 1.60
CA ARG A 109 2.64 30.09 2.44
C ARG A 109 2.76 29.13 3.62
N LEU A 110 3.50 28.04 3.45
CA LEU A 110 3.69 27.06 4.51
C LEU A 110 4.44 27.68 5.69
N HIS A 111 5.52 28.44 5.46
CA HIS A 111 6.29 29.06 6.53
C HIS A 111 5.50 30.10 7.35
N GLU A 112 4.50 30.74 6.73
CA GLU A 112 3.64 31.73 7.42
C GLU A 112 2.67 31.08 8.41
N VAL A 113 2.19 29.88 8.09
CA VAL A 113 1.14 29.20 8.86
C VAL A 113 1.69 28.14 9.79
N LEU A 114 2.82 27.52 9.42
CA LEU A 114 3.30 26.31 10.07
C LEU A 114 3.95 26.60 11.43
N THR A 115 3.49 25.88 12.44
CA THR A 115 4.06 25.83 13.79
C THR A 115 4.22 24.35 14.17
N TRP A 116 4.96 24.01 15.24
CA TRP A 116 5.07 22.63 15.73
C TRP A 116 3.71 21.97 16.08
N LYS A 117 2.64 22.75 16.20
CA LYS A 117 1.27 22.26 16.42
C LYS A 117 0.75 21.45 15.24
N GLN A 118 0.99 21.87 13.98
CA GLN A 118 0.45 21.21 12.80
C GLN A 118 1.07 19.84 12.52
N PRO A 119 2.41 19.64 12.56
CA PRO A 119 3.02 18.31 12.48
C PRO A 119 2.51 17.38 13.59
N ALA A 120 2.48 17.86 14.84
CA ALA A 120 2.01 17.07 15.98
C ALA A 120 0.54 16.67 15.81
N LEU A 121 -0.32 17.59 15.39
CA LEU A 121 -1.73 17.33 15.11
C LEU A 121 -1.89 16.30 13.98
N SER A 122 -1.08 16.41 12.92
CA SER A 122 -1.08 15.43 11.82
C SER A 122 -0.75 14.02 12.33
N TRP A 123 0.30 13.88 13.14
CA TRP A 123 0.66 12.58 13.74
C TRP A 123 -0.41 12.05 14.69
N CYS A 124 -1.03 12.92 15.49
CA CYS A 124 -2.16 12.53 16.35
C CYS A 124 -3.34 12.00 15.54
N ILE A 125 -3.70 12.67 14.44
CA ILE A 125 -4.77 12.23 13.52
C ILE A 125 -4.37 10.90 12.86
N GLY A 126 -3.10 10.76 12.47
CA GLY A 126 -2.55 9.49 11.98
C GLY A 126 -2.70 8.36 13.00
N GLY A 127 -2.48 8.64 14.29
CA GLY A 127 -2.72 7.71 15.39
C GLY A 127 -4.19 7.32 15.54
N VAL A 128 -5.12 8.28 15.40
CA VAL A 128 -6.56 8.00 15.38
C VAL A 128 -6.93 7.04 14.24
N PHE A 129 -6.37 7.22 13.05
CA PHE A 129 -6.58 6.29 11.93
C PHE A 129 -6.04 4.87 12.21
N VAL A 130 -4.92 4.73 12.94
CA VAL A 130 -4.47 3.41 13.40
C VAL A 130 -5.50 2.78 14.33
N VAL A 131 -6.02 3.53 15.30
CA VAL A 131 -7.04 3.01 16.23
C VAL A 131 -8.29 2.58 15.47
N ILE A 132 -8.76 3.37 14.49
CA ILE A 132 -9.89 3.00 13.63
C ILE A 132 -9.60 1.69 12.89
N SER A 133 -8.43 1.55 12.27
CA SER A 133 -8.03 0.34 11.56
C SER A 133 -8.03 -0.90 12.47
N VAL A 134 -7.49 -0.77 13.69
CA VAL A 134 -7.44 -1.85 14.70
C VAL A 134 -8.85 -2.21 15.16
N VAL A 135 -9.69 -1.22 15.50
CA VAL A 135 -11.06 -1.44 15.98
C VAL A 135 -11.91 -2.10 14.89
N CYS A 136 -11.87 -1.60 13.65
CA CYS A 136 -12.59 -2.20 12.53
C CYS A 136 -12.14 -3.64 12.26
N SER A 137 -10.82 -3.91 12.33
CA SER A 137 -10.26 -5.26 12.19
C SER A 137 -10.75 -6.20 13.31
N ALA A 138 -10.81 -5.72 14.55
CA ALA A 138 -11.29 -6.49 15.69
C ALA A 138 -12.80 -6.77 15.59
N VAL A 139 -13.62 -5.78 15.23
CA VAL A 139 -15.07 -5.94 15.02
C VAL A 139 -15.35 -6.99 13.95
N ARG A 140 -14.63 -6.93 12.82
CA ARG A 140 -14.72 -7.95 11.77
C ARG A 140 -14.39 -9.35 12.31
N GLY A 141 -13.32 -9.48 13.08
CA GLY A 141 -12.92 -10.76 13.68
C GLY A 141 -13.95 -11.35 14.64
N MET A 142 -14.80 -10.51 15.24
CA MET A 142 -15.91 -10.95 16.08
C MET A 142 -17.16 -11.32 15.26
N VAL A 143 -17.47 -10.56 14.21
CA VAL A 143 -18.69 -10.75 13.39
C VAL A 143 -18.54 -11.94 12.44
N CYS A 144 -17.39 -12.12 11.79
CA CYS A 144 -17.16 -13.16 10.79
C CYS A 144 -16.78 -14.52 11.38
N LYS A 145 -17.10 -14.80 12.66
CA LYS A 145 -16.79 -16.08 13.31
C LYS A 145 -17.76 -17.22 12.94
N GLY A 146 -18.80 -16.93 12.17
CA GLY A 146 -19.81 -17.91 11.76
C GLY A 146 -20.02 -17.93 10.26
N ASP A 147 -20.09 -19.14 9.72
CA ASP A 147 -20.41 -19.57 8.36
C ASP A 147 -19.37 -19.36 7.25
N ASP A 148 -19.00 -20.50 6.65
CA ASP A 148 -18.29 -20.69 5.38
C ASP A 148 -19.14 -20.22 4.19
N ALA A 149 -19.76 -19.04 4.30
CA ALA A 149 -20.56 -18.47 3.22
C ALA A 149 -19.62 -18.09 2.06
N GLU A 150 -19.81 -18.78 0.93
CA GLU A 150 -19.04 -18.65 -0.30
C GLU A 150 -19.14 -17.24 -0.94
N GLU A 151 -20.03 -16.38 -0.44
CA GLU A 151 -20.29 -15.04 -0.94
C GLU A 151 -19.77 -13.98 0.05
N GLU A 152 -18.73 -13.24 -0.37
CA GLU A 152 -18.20 -12.08 0.36
C GLU A 152 -19.31 -11.04 0.55
N SER A 153 -19.70 -10.80 1.79
CA SER A 153 -20.78 -9.85 2.08
C SER A 153 -20.36 -8.42 1.77
N LEU A 154 -21.31 -7.55 1.39
CA LEU A 154 -21.02 -6.13 1.19
C LEU A 154 -20.39 -5.48 2.43
N ALA A 155 -20.78 -5.93 3.62
CA ALA A 155 -20.22 -5.47 4.89
C ALA A 155 -18.73 -5.82 5.03
N GLU A 156 -18.31 -7.02 4.62
CA GLU A 156 -16.90 -7.42 4.63
C GLU A 156 -16.08 -6.59 3.65
N LEU A 157 -16.58 -6.37 2.44
CA LEU A 157 -15.92 -5.54 1.44
C LEU A 157 -15.72 -4.10 1.94
N ILE A 158 -16.78 -3.48 2.48
CA ILE A 158 -16.70 -2.12 3.04
C ILE A 158 -15.70 -2.08 4.21
N THR A 159 -15.75 -3.09 5.09
CA THR A 159 -14.84 -3.15 6.23
C THR A 159 -13.38 -3.27 5.79
N ASP A 160 -13.09 -4.07 4.77
CA ASP A 160 -11.73 -4.20 4.20
C ASP A 160 -11.22 -2.90 3.61
N ILE A 161 -12.07 -2.21 2.85
CA ILE A 161 -11.72 -0.90 2.29
C ILE A 161 -11.47 0.11 3.42
N VAL A 162 -12.31 0.15 4.46
CA VAL A 162 -12.15 1.07 5.60
C VAL A 162 -10.87 0.79 6.39
N VAL A 163 -10.56 -0.48 6.68
CA VAL A 163 -9.34 -0.88 7.39
C VAL A 163 -8.11 -0.46 6.59
N ASN A 164 -8.05 -0.81 5.30
CA ASN A 164 -6.92 -0.47 4.44
C ASN A 164 -6.80 1.05 4.21
N ALA A 165 -7.91 1.75 3.98
CA ALA A 165 -7.91 3.19 3.80
C ALA A 165 -7.44 3.91 5.07
N SER A 166 -7.86 3.43 6.26
CA SER A 166 -7.42 4.02 7.53
C SER A 166 -5.93 3.76 7.77
N ALA A 167 -5.43 2.56 7.50
CA ALA A 167 -4.01 2.25 7.58
C ALA A 167 -3.18 3.16 6.65
N MET A 168 -3.59 3.32 5.39
CA MET A 168 -2.95 4.22 4.44
C MET A 168 -3.06 5.69 4.85
N ALA A 169 -4.21 6.13 5.38
CA ALA A 169 -4.42 7.49 5.90
C ALA A 169 -3.46 7.81 7.05
N SER A 170 -3.23 6.86 7.95
CA SER A 170 -2.22 6.99 8.99
C SER A 170 -0.82 7.24 8.39
N ALA A 171 -0.45 6.46 7.38
CA ALA A 171 0.84 6.60 6.70
C ALA A 171 0.98 7.98 6.01
N TRP A 172 -0.09 8.48 5.37
CA TRP A 172 -0.11 9.83 4.79
C TRP A 172 0.03 10.94 5.83
N CYS A 173 -0.62 10.80 6.99
CA CYS A 173 -0.47 11.74 8.09
C CYS A 173 0.97 11.73 8.64
N MET A 174 1.60 10.56 8.76
CA MET A 174 3.01 10.44 9.13
C MET A 174 3.92 11.13 8.10
N PHE A 175 3.67 10.92 6.81
CA PHE A 175 4.39 11.58 5.72
C PHE A 175 4.33 13.10 5.81
N ALA A 176 3.10 13.63 5.86
CA ALA A 176 2.85 15.06 5.88
C ALA A 176 3.44 15.69 7.14
N GLY A 177 3.26 15.06 8.31
CA GLY A 177 3.84 15.53 9.56
C GLY A 177 5.37 15.51 9.54
N ALA A 178 6.01 14.45 9.00
CA ALA A 178 7.47 14.39 8.87
C ALA A 178 8.01 15.49 7.94
N ARG A 179 7.33 15.71 6.80
CA ARG A 179 7.68 16.79 5.87
C ARG A 179 7.55 18.15 6.52
N TRP A 180 6.43 18.44 7.19
CA TRP A 180 6.20 19.70 7.89
C TRP A 180 7.22 19.92 9.02
N ALA A 181 7.52 18.90 9.82
CA ALA A 181 8.53 18.99 10.86
C ALA A 181 9.91 19.34 10.28
N TRP A 182 10.26 18.77 9.13
CA TRP A 182 11.50 19.11 8.42
C TRP A 182 11.49 20.53 7.88
N THR A 183 10.36 21.01 7.33
CA THR A 183 10.24 22.42 6.92
C THR A 183 10.52 23.36 8.09
N LEU A 184 9.98 23.07 9.28
CA LEU A 184 10.22 23.89 10.48
C LEU A 184 11.66 23.82 10.98
N GLN A 185 12.26 22.63 10.92
CA GLN A 185 13.63 22.40 11.38
C GLN A 185 14.42 21.60 10.34
N PRO A 186 15.03 22.29 9.36
CA PRO A 186 15.78 21.63 8.30
C PRO A 186 16.91 20.76 8.85
N LEU A 187 16.85 19.46 8.58
CA LEU A 187 17.92 18.55 8.92
C LEU A 187 19.15 18.86 8.04
N PHE A 188 20.30 19.05 8.67
CA PHE A 188 21.56 19.43 8.00
C PHE A 188 21.48 20.74 7.18
N SER A 189 20.54 21.64 7.51
CA SER A 189 20.29 22.87 6.73
C SER A 189 19.87 22.62 5.28
N ILE A 190 19.42 21.40 4.96
CA ILE A 190 18.92 21.02 3.63
C ILE A 190 17.40 21.23 3.60
N ASN A 191 16.95 22.01 2.62
CA ASN A 191 15.52 22.25 2.39
C ASN A 191 14.83 20.95 1.93
N VAL A 192 13.72 20.58 2.58
CA VAL A 192 12.96 19.35 2.27
C VAL A 192 12.43 19.32 0.83
N LEU A 193 12.22 20.48 0.20
CA LEU A 193 11.74 20.57 -1.17
C LEU A 193 12.84 20.41 -2.22
N SER A 194 14.11 20.61 -1.82
CA SER A 194 15.27 20.33 -2.66
C SER A 194 15.36 18.84 -3.00
N ILE A 195 16.02 18.50 -4.11
CA ILE A 195 16.18 17.09 -4.54
C ILE A 195 16.86 16.28 -3.43
N ASP A 196 17.91 16.84 -2.83
CA ASP A 196 18.65 16.22 -1.74
C ASP A 196 17.75 16.02 -0.50
N GLY A 197 16.93 17.01 -0.17
CA GLY A 197 15.95 16.93 0.92
C GLY A 197 14.89 15.85 0.70
N ARG A 198 14.37 15.72 -0.53
CA ARG A 198 13.41 14.66 -0.89
C ARG A 198 14.03 13.27 -0.75
N ILE A 199 15.26 13.09 -1.23
CA ILE A 199 16.00 11.83 -1.12
C ILE A 199 16.26 11.48 0.35
N LEU A 200 16.73 12.44 1.15
CA LEU A 200 16.97 12.21 2.57
C LEU A 200 15.67 11.92 3.32
N LEU A 201 14.55 12.58 2.99
CA LEU A 201 13.23 12.27 3.54
C LEU A 201 12.79 10.85 3.16
N ALA A 202 12.98 10.42 1.92
CA ALA A 202 12.67 9.06 1.50
C ALA A 202 13.51 8.02 2.25
N LEU A 203 14.79 8.30 2.50
CA LEU A 203 15.68 7.44 3.27
C LEU A 203 15.28 7.35 4.76
N THR A 204 14.96 8.48 5.40
CA THR A 204 14.55 8.49 6.82
C THR A 204 13.20 7.81 7.01
N LEU A 205 12.26 7.99 6.10
CA LEU A 205 10.98 7.27 6.11
C LEU A 205 11.18 5.78 5.86
N SER A 206 12.03 5.39 4.91
CA SER A 206 12.35 3.96 4.67
C SER A 206 12.93 3.29 5.91
N PHE A 207 13.85 3.97 6.60
CA PHE A 207 14.42 3.47 7.85
C PHE A 207 13.37 3.37 8.96
N THR A 208 12.53 4.40 9.12
CA THR A 208 11.44 4.42 10.11
C THR A 208 10.44 3.29 9.84
N CYS A 209 10.04 3.09 8.59
CA CYS A 209 9.15 2.02 8.18
C CYS A 209 9.76 0.64 8.46
N PHE A 210 11.07 0.46 8.19
CA PHE A 210 11.77 -0.77 8.55
C PHE A 210 11.72 -1.05 10.05
N CYS A 211 11.98 -0.04 10.90
CA CYS A 211 11.85 -0.18 12.35
C CYS A 211 10.43 -0.53 12.78
N VAL A 212 9.40 0.11 12.19
CA VAL A 212 7.99 -0.19 12.49
C VAL A 212 7.65 -1.63 12.11
N VAL A 213 8.02 -2.08 10.90
CA VAL A 213 7.78 -3.46 10.46
C VAL A 213 8.48 -4.46 11.37
N TYR A 214 9.73 -4.19 11.76
CA TYR A 214 10.48 -5.04 12.68
C TYR A 214 9.79 -5.16 14.06
N VAL A 215 9.30 -4.04 14.61
CA VAL A 215 8.56 -4.05 15.88
C VAL A 215 7.23 -4.80 15.75
N LEU A 216 6.50 -4.61 14.64
CA LEU A 216 5.24 -5.32 14.40
C LEU A 216 5.43 -6.83 14.24
N ASP A 217 6.51 -7.26 13.59
CA ASP A 217 6.89 -8.67 13.45
C ASP A 217 7.14 -9.32 14.82
N GLN A 218 7.92 -8.64 15.68
CA GLN A 218 8.15 -9.08 17.06
C GLN A 218 6.85 -9.17 17.88
N ILE A 219 5.93 -8.22 17.68
CA ILE A 219 4.61 -8.25 18.32
C ILE A 219 3.77 -9.43 17.78
N ASP A 220 3.79 -9.71 16.48
CA ASP A 220 3.07 -10.86 15.90
C ASP A 220 3.56 -12.17 16.50
N ASP A 221 4.87 -12.36 16.56
CA ASP A 221 5.51 -13.54 17.11
C ASP A 221 5.17 -13.73 18.60
N ALA A 222 5.20 -12.65 19.39
CA ALA A 222 4.82 -12.69 20.79
C ALA A 222 3.33 -13.03 20.99
N LEU A 223 2.44 -12.47 20.17
CA LEU A 223 1.00 -12.75 20.23
C LEU A 223 0.68 -14.20 19.83
N ARG A 224 1.36 -14.73 18.80
CA ARG A 224 1.23 -16.13 18.39
C ARG A 224 1.68 -17.10 19.47
N ALA A 225 2.74 -16.76 20.21
CA ALA A 225 3.24 -17.58 21.31
C ALA A 225 2.23 -17.69 22.46
N GLN A 226 1.43 -16.66 22.72
CA GLN A 226 0.48 -16.64 23.84
C GLN A 226 -0.93 -17.16 23.48
N ALA A 227 -1.47 -16.73 22.34
CA ALA A 227 -2.89 -16.93 22.00
C ALA A 227 -3.12 -17.97 20.88
N GLY A 228 -2.05 -18.56 20.34
CA GLY A 228 -2.11 -19.40 19.15
C GLY A 228 -2.34 -18.59 17.86
N PRO A 229 -2.40 -19.26 16.70
CA PRO A 229 -2.50 -18.60 15.41
C PRO A 229 -3.89 -17.97 15.19
N SER A 230 -4.04 -16.69 15.50
CA SER A 230 -5.25 -15.93 15.16
C SER A 230 -5.16 -15.38 13.72
N ARG A 231 -6.18 -15.65 12.88
CA ARG A 231 -6.26 -15.12 11.50
C ARG A 231 -6.47 -13.60 11.44
N SER A 232 -6.87 -12.97 12.56
CA SER A 232 -7.14 -11.54 12.64
C SER A 232 -5.85 -10.72 12.78
N SER A 233 -4.90 -11.16 13.62
CA SER A 233 -3.65 -10.41 13.86
C SER A 233 -2.80 -10.30 12.59
N GLY A 234 -2.64 -11.40 11.85
CA GLY A 234 -1.83 -11.40 10.63
C GLY A 234 -2.38 -10.47 9.53
N ARG A 235 -3.71 -10.37 9.39
CA ARG A 235 -4.34 -9.46 8.41
C ARG A 235 -4.13 -7.99 8.76
N MET A 236 -4.25 -7.65 10.03
CA MET A 236 -4.03 -6.28 10.51
C MET A 236 -2.58 -5.85 10.26
N ILE A 237 -1.62 -6.71 10.61
CA ILE A 237 -0.20 -6.43 10.37
C ILE A 237 0.08 -6.31 8.88
N ALA A 238 -0.49 -7.20 8.05
CA ALA A 238 -0.36 -7.10 6.60
C ALA A 238 -0.91 -5.77 6.05
N SER A 239 -2.04 -5.28 6.57
CA SER A 239 -2.61 -3.97 6.18
C SER A 239 -1.68 -2.80 6.56
N ILE A 240 -1.10 -2.81 7.76
CA ILE A 240 -0.13 -1.78 8.19
C ILE A 240 1.14 -1.86 7.35
N VAL A 241 1.68 -3.06 7.14
CA VAL A 241 2.87 -3.30 6.30
C VAL A 241 2.61 -2.79 4.87
N ASN A 242 1.43 -3.06 4.30
CA ASN A 242 1.04 -2.56 3.00
C ASN A 242 1.02 -1.02 2.99
N ALA A 243 0.38 -0.41 3.98
CA ALA A 243 0.29 1.05 4.11
C ALA A 243 1.67 1.73 4.22
N VAL A 244 2.57 1.22 5.05
CA VAL A 244 3.93 1.79 5.17
C VAL A 244 4.79 1.51 3.92
N SER A 245 4.56 0.40 3.22
CA SER A 245 5.26 0.10 1.96
C SER A 245 4.84 1.06 0.85
N VAL A 246 3.53 1.36 0.76
CA VAL A 246 3.00 2.38 -0.15
C VAL A 246 3.61 3.74 0.18
N LEU A 247 3.64 4.14 1.46
CA LEU A 247 4.25 5.39 1.91
C LEU A 247 5.71 5.53 1.44
N VAL A 248 6.53 4.49 1.62
CA VAL A 248 7.92 4.48 1.14
C VAL A 248 7.96 4.62 -0.38
N GLY A 249 7.10 3.90 -1.10
CA GLY A 249 6.97 4.00 -2.55
C GLY A 249 6.72 5.44 -3.02
N PHE A 250 5.78 6.14 -2.40
CA PHE A 250 5.47 7.53 -2.73
C PHE A 250 6.60 8.50 -2.39
N ALA A 251 7.27 8.33 -1.25
CA ALA A 251 8.41 9.17 -0.90
C ALA A 251 9.53 9.08 -1.95
N TRP A 252 9.78 7.86 -2.46
CA TRP A 252 10.70 7.65 -3.58
C TRP A 252 10.16 8.20 -4.89
N GLU A 253 8.88 8.02 -5.20
CA GLU A 253 8.25 8.59 -6.40
C GLU A 253 8.44 10.12 -6.48
N HIS A 254 8.19 10.86 -5.39
CA HIS A 254 8.42 12.31 -5.34
C HIS A 254 9.90 12.70 -5.54
N SER A 255 10.81 11.86 -5.06
CA SER A 255 12.26 12.06 -5.24
C SER A 255 12.66 11.83 -6.69
N PHE A 256 12.13 10.77 -7.31
CA PHE A 256 12.35 10.46 -8.73
C PHE A 256 11.75 11.52 -9.64
N ASP A 257 10.51 11.96 -9.41
CA ASP A 257 9.89 12.98 -10.23
C ASP A 257 10.67 14.31 -10.16
N GLY A 258 11.11 14.70 -8.96
CA GLY A 258 11.96 15.87 -8.75
C GLY A 258 13.28 15.77 -9.51
N ALA A 259 13.96 14.62 -9.44
CA ALA A 259 15.22 14.40 -10.16
C ALA A 259 15.03 14.40 -11.69
N VAL A 260 13.99 13.72 -12.20
CA VAL A 260 13.70 13.68 -13.63
C VAL A 260 13.32 15.07 -14.15
N THR A 261 12.53 15.83 -13.38
CA THR A 261 12.13 17.20 -13.74
C THR A 261 13.34 18.14 -13.78
N ALA A 262 14.29 17.99 -12.84
CA ALA A 262 15.53 18.78 -12.83
C ALA A 262 16.48 18.45 -14.00
N VAL A 263 16.56 17.18 -14.42
CA VAL A 263 17.34 16.83 -15.62
C VAL A 263 16.62 17.30 -16.88
N ALA A 264 15.29 17.16 -16.94
CA ALA A 264 14.50 17.58 -18.08
C ALA A 264 14.53 19.10 -18.31
N SER A 265 14.64 19.92 -17.24
CA SER A 265 14.72 21.38 -17.35
C SER A 265 16.04 21.87 -17.94
N LEU A 266 17.09 21.03 -17.98
CA LEU A 266 18.34 21.33 -18.70
C LEU A 266 18.14 21.34 -20.23
N ASN A 267 17.09 20.66 -20.73
CA ASN A 267 16.72 20.69 -22.13
C ASN A 267 15.58 21.70 -22.36
N THR A 268 15.93 22.90 -22.81
CA THR A 268 14.99 24.01 -23.02
C THR A 268 14.06 23.80 -24.22
N GLU A 269 14.46 23.01 -25.23
CA GLU A 269 13.67 22.82 -26.44
C GLU A 269 12.46 21.89 -26.22
N SER A 270 12.67 20.81 -25.46
CA SER A 270 11.63 19.80 -25.26
C SER A 270 11.73 19.09 -23.89
N PRO A 271 11.41 19.77 -22.78
CA PRO A 271 11.49 19.18 -21.43
C PRO A 271 10.53 17.99 -21.26
N LYS A 272 9.33 18.07 -21.85
CA LYS A 272 8.32 16.99 -21.80
C LYS A 272 8.82 15.71 -22.49
N LEU A 273 9.43 15.83 -23.66
CA LEU A 273 10.01 14.69 -24.38
C LEU A 273 11.15 14.08 -23.58
N THR A 274 12.00 14.91 -22.97
CA THR A 274 13.10 14.44 -22.10
C THR A 274 12.58 13.66 -20.90
N LYS A 275 11.56 14.18 -20.20
CA LYS A 275 10.89 13.49 -19.08
C LYS A 275 10.31 12.14 -19.52
N PHE A 276 9.66 12.09 -20.69
CA PHE A 276 9.12 10.85 -21.26
C PHE A 276 10.22 9.82 -21.58
N VAL A 277 11.28 10.23 -22.28
CA VAL A 277 12.40 9.35 -22.65
C VAL A 277 13.12 8.82 -21.41
N LEU A 278 13.37 9.67 -20.41
CA LEU A 278 13.95 9.25 -19.13
C LEU A 278 13.07 8.21 -18.43
N GLY A 279 11.74 8.44 -18.40
CA GLY A 279 10.79 7.47 -17.86
C GLY A 279 10.84 6.12 -18.56
N VAL A 280 10.90 6.10 -19.90
CA VAL A 280 11.05 4.86 -20.69
C VAL A 280 12.38 4.17 -20.39
N CYS A 281 13.49 4.92 -20.30
CA CYS A 281 14.79 4.37 -19.95
C CYS A 281 14.78 3.72 -18.56
N VAL A 282 14.25 4.41 -17.55
CA VAL A 282 14.11 3.87 -16.19
C VAL A 282 13.26 2.60 -16.19
N PHE A 283 12.12 2.60 -16.89
CA PHE A 283 11.27 1.42 -17.03
C PHE A 283 12.03 0.23 -17.63
N VAL A 284 12.74 0.41 -18.74
CA VAL A 284 13.51 -0.66 -19.40
C VAL A 284 14.61 -1.21 -18.49
N VAL A 285 15.31 -0.32 -17.77
CA VAL A 285 16.39 -0.69 -16.85
C VAL A 285 15.85 -1.45 -15.63
N LEU A 286 14.73 -1.03 -15.04
CA LEU A 286 14.16 -1.63 -13.83
C LEU A 286 13.34 -2.90 -14.10
N LEU A 287 12.65 -2.99 -15.24
CA LEU A 287 11.75 -4.10 -15.53
C LEU A 287 12.48 -5.45 -15.59
N ARG A 288 13.68 -5.47 -16.19
CA ARG A 288 14.45 -6.70 -16.37
C ARG A 288 14.93 -7.30 -15.02
N PRO A 289 15.57 -6.53 -14.12
CA PRO A 289 15.89 -7.01 -12.77
C PRO A 289 14.64 -7.37 -11.95
N TRP A 290 13.59 -6.56 -11.99
CA TRP A 290 12.36 -6.83 -11.24
C TRP A 290 11.75 -8.18 -11.63
N ARG A 291 11.58 -8.44 -12.93
CA ARG A 291 11.05 -9.71 -13.43
C ARG A 291 11.95 -10.89 -13.06
N LYS A 292 13.27 -10.75 -13.22
CA LYS A 292 14.22 -11.86 -13.05
C LYS A 292 14.43 -12.24 -11.58
N TYR A 293 14.49 -11.25 -10.68
CA TYR A 293 14.89 -11.46 -9.29
C TYR A 293 13.72 -11.27 -8.33
N ILE A 294 13.01 -10.15 -8.40
CA ILE A 294 11.98 -9.79 -7.42
C ILE A 294 10.74 -10.67 -7.62
N LEU A 295 10.16 -10.67 -8.82
CA LEU A 295 8.95 -11.42 -9.12
C LEU A 295 9.17 -12.93 -8.90
N LYS A 296 10.28 -13.47 -9.43
CA LYS A 296 10.62 -14.89 -9.24
C LYS A 296 10.75 -15.25 -7.76
N ARG A 297 11.40 -14.39 -6.95
CA ARG A 297 11.58 -14.65 -5.51
C ARG A 297 10.26 -14.56 -4.76
N SER A 298 9.39 -13.61 -5.11
CA SER A 298 8.04 -13.51 -4.54
C SER A 298 7.25 -14.79 -4.78
N MET A 299 7.19 -15.24 -6.03
CA MET A 299 6.48 -16.48 -6.38
C MET A 299 7.03 -17.71 -5.66
N GLN A 300 8.35 -17.80 -5.50
CA GLN A 300 8.98 -18.88 -4.73
C GLN A 300 8.60 -18.83 -3.24
N LEU A 301 8.58 -17.63 -2.65
CA LEU A 301 8.20 -17.45 -1.25
C LEU A 301 6.72 -17.80 -1.02
N ASP A 302 5.85 -17.45 -1.96
CA ASP A 302 4.41 -17.78 -1.86
C ASP A 302 4.18 -19.28 -1.99
N GLN A 303 4.90 -19.96 -2.89
CA GLN A 303 4.89 -21.43 -2.98
C GLN A 303 5.38 -22.09 -1.69
N LEU A 304 6.46 -21.59 -1.08
CA LEU A 304 6.97 -22.11 0.18
C LEU A 304 6.01 -21.88 1.34
N LYS A 305 5.36 -20.71 1.41
CA LYS A 305 4.30 -20.44 2.39
C LYS A 305 3.14 -21.40 2.23
N ALA A 306 2.63 -21.59 1.01
CA ALA A 306 1.54 -22.52 0.73
C ALA A 306 1.91 -23.97 1.13
N GLN A 307 3.13 -24.43 0.81
CA GLN A 307 3.62 -25.73 1.24
C GLN A 307 3.70 -25.86 2.77
N ARG A 308 4.16 -24.81 3.45
CA ARG A 308 4.23 -24.78 4.92
C ARG A 308 2.83 -24.89 5.54
N ASP A 309 1.87 -24.15 5.00
CA ASP A 309 0.49 -24.14 5.49
C ASP A 309 -0.19 -25.50 5.25
N MET A 310 0.01 -26.13 4.09
CA MET A 310 -0.46 -27.50 3.82
C MET A 310 0.17 -28.53 4.75
N ALA A 311 1.49 -28.43 4.99
CA ALA A 311 2.18 -29.32 5.91
C ALA A 311 1.68 -29.17 7.36
N MET A 312 1.40 -27.94 7.80
CA MET A 312 0.79 -27.68 9.12
C MET A 312 -0.63 -28.25 9.21
N GLN A 313 -1.46 -28.06 8.19
CA GLN A 313 -2.82 -28.62 8.16
C GLN A 313 -2.81 -30.16 8.16
N SER A 314 -1.92 -30.78 7.38
CA SER A 314 -1.75 -32.24 7.34
C SER A 314 -1.31 -32.80 8.69
N LYS A 315 -0.33 -32.18 9.35
CA LYS A 315 0.12 -32.58 10.70
C LYS A 315 -0.96 -32.38 11.77
N ALA A 316 -1.69 -31.28 11.72
CA ALA A 316 -2.82 -31.03 12.62
C ALA A 316 -3.91 -32.10 12.46
N ALA A 317 -4.22 -32.50 11.21
CA ALA A 317 -5.18 -33.56 10.91
C ALA A 317 -4.73 -34.94 11.41
N MET A 318 -3.43 -35.18 11.55
CA MET A 318 -2.86 -36.41 12.10
C MET A 318 -2.86 -36.45 13.65
N GLY A 319 -3.36 -35.41 14.33
CA GLY A 319 -3.41 -35.36 15.80
C GLY A 319 -2.03 -35.24 16.47
N GLN A 320 -0.99 -34.87 15.72
CA GLN A 320 0.32 -34.61 16.31
C GLN A 320 0.31 -33.26 17.04
N VAL A 321 0.57 -33.30 18.35
CA VAL A 321 0.70 -32.12 19.20
C VAL A 321 2.01 -31.41 18.90
N TYR A 322 1.95 -30.11 18.66
CA TYR A 322 3.09 -29.28 18.30
C TYR A 322 4.06 -29.10 19.47
N THR A 323 5.36 -29.35 19.25
CA THR A 323 6.42 -28.78 20.10
C THR A 323 7.21 -27.73 19.31
N PHE A 324 7.52 -26.61 19.95
CA PHE A 324 8.19 -25.46 19.32
C PHE A 324 9.60 -25.80 18.75
N GLY A 325 10.18 -26.94 19.15
CA GLY A 325 11.45 -27.44 18.63
C GLY A 325 11.37 -27.98 17.19
N ASP A 326 10.19 -28.34 16.69
CA ASP A 326 10.03 -28.97 15.36
C ASP A 326 10.09 -27.96 14.20
N TYR A 327 10.18 -26.66 14.50
CA TYR A 327 10.18 -25.57 13.51
C TYR A 327 11.56 -25.17 13.01
N ALA A 328 12.64 -25.74 13.54
CA ALA A 328 13.95 -25.53 12.95
C ALA A 328 13.92 -26.14 11.54
N PRO A 329 14.08 -25.35 10.46
CA PRO A 329 14.23 -25.93 9.13
C PRO A 329 15.36 -26.93 9.24
N ALA A 330 15.10 -28.20 8.88
CA ALA A 330 16.15 -29.20 8.81
C ALA A 330 17.26 -28.56 8.00
N SER A 331 18.37 -28.23 8.69
CA SER A 331 19.53 -27.63 8.06
C SER A 331 19.81 -28.51 6.84
N PRO A 332 19.91 -27.93 5.63
CA PRO A 332 20.14 -28.71 4.43
C PRO A 332 21.44 -29.47 4.67
N SER A 333 21.29 -30.74 5.01
CA SER A 333 22.36 -31.61 5.45
C SER A 333 23.18 -31.96 4.22
N GLY A 334 24.08 -31.06 3.81
CA GLY A 334 25.32 -31.32 3.07
C GLY A 334 25.28 -32.17 1.80
N GLY A 335 24.11 -32.54 1.28
CA GLY A 335 23.96 -33.39 0.12
C GLY A 335 24.04 -32.55 -1.14
N SER A 336 25.26 -32.36 -1.67
CA SER A 336 25.42 -31.76 -3.00
C SER A 336 24.55 -32.54 -4.00
N PRO A 337 23.73 -31.89 -4.84
CA PRO A 337 23.10 -32.57 -5.96
C PRO A 337 24.21 -33.04 -6.90
N ARG A 338 24.41 -34.36 -7.01
CA ARG A 338 25.21 -34.93 -8.09
C ARG A 338 24.49 -34.60 -9.39
N THR A 339 25.00 -33.63 -10.12
CA THR A 339 24.65 -33.40 -11.53
C THR A 339 24.91 -34.70 -12.30
N PRO A 340 23.92 -35.25 -13.02
CA PRO A 340 24.14 -36.38 -13.89
C PRO A 340 25.10 -35.96 -15.01
N ILE A 341 26.26 -36.60 -15.05
CA ILE A 341 27.21 -36.49 -16.16
C ILE A 341 26.54 -37.18 -17.36
N VAL A 342 25.99 -36.39 -18.26
CA VAL A 342 25.60 -36.85 -19.60
C VAL A 342 26.89 -37.08 -20.37
N ARG A 343 27.25 -38.35 -20.61
CA ARG A 343 28.29 -38.71 -21.58
C ARG A 343 27.68 -38.62 -22.96
N GLU A 344 28.11 -37.64 -23.74
CA GLU A 344 27.95 -37.66 -25.20
C GLU A 344 28.88 -38.72 -25.78
N THR A 345 28.30 -39.62 -26.58
CA THR A 345 28.98 -40.52 -27.52
C THR A 345 28.67 -40.07 -28.92
#